data_AF-A0A963PBD5-F1
#
_entry.id   AF-A0A963PBD5-F1
#
_cell.length_a   1.000
_cell.length_b   1.000
_cell.length_c   1.000
_cell.angle_alpha   90.00
_cell.angle_beta   90.00
_cell.angle_gamma   90.00
#
_symmetry.space_group_name_H-M   'P 1'
#
loop_
_entity.id
_entity.type
_entity.pdbx_description
1 polymer ?
#
loop_
_entity_poly.entity_id
_entity_poly.type
_entity_poly.pdbx_seq_one_letter_code
_entity_poly.pdbx_strand_id
1 'polypeptide(L)'
;MNMRAVVSAGGVRYDDYVSRMARTIGECLAPHLERGKPYAVADFPNYANIGDNAIYLGAAMQLESMSGRAPDYLCTLNTYRRDIAASMPTGTIFLLGGGNFGDIWLRHQAMREDIIASFPHHKIVQLPQSLHFTGRESIERCARIIEAHPDFTLLVRDEPSLELARRYFDCESATCPDTAFCIGPLRRPDRTAIRALALLRDDRESALAGDIRGAVAMSMPVEDWKKPARHDAPFDRLLERLFKRLVMLRPVMMRKIGEIYSDRANTLLDAGIAQLARTERLVTDRLHGFIIATLLGIPHIVADNAYGKISRYIDCWGCSDLTALAPDVESLHSFLEREGLLPPPL
;
A
#
# COMPACT_ATOMS: atom_id res chain seq x y z
N MET A 1 -2.83 29.01 -15.56
CA MET A 1 -2.60 29.27 -14.12
C MET A 1 -3.97 29.32 -13.45
N ASN A 2 -4.54 28.14 -13.19
CA ASN A 2 -5.84 28.02 -12.52
C ASN A 2 -5.54 27.70 -11.05
N MET A 3 -5.81 28.68 -10.18
CA MET A 3 -5.83 28.53 -8.74
C MET A 3 -6.92 27.50 -8.41
N ARG A 4 -6.57 26.23 -8.18
CA ARG A 4 -7.53 25.25 -7.68
C ARG A 4 -7.86 25.69 -6.25
N ALA A 5 -9.07 26.20 -6.07
CA ALA A 5 -9.56 26.64 -4.78
C ALA A 5 -9.43 25.53 -3.73
N VAL A 6 -9.06 25.95 -2.53
CA VAL A 6 -9.00 25.13 -1.33
C VAL A 6 -10.36 24.47 -1.11
N VAL A 7 -10.41 23.14 -1.19
CA VAL A 7 -11.60 22.38 -0.83
C VAL A 7 -11.41 21.93 0.62
N SER A 8 -12.17 22.52 1.56
CA SER A 8 -12.53 21.71 2.74
C SER A 8 -13.41 20.62 2.16
N ALA A 9 -12.86 19.44 1.90
CA ALA A 9 -13.69 18.35 1.42
C ALA A 9 -14.76 18.16 2.49
N GLY A 10 -16.01 18.49 2.17
CA GLY A 10 -17.18 18.08 2.94
C GLY A 10 -17.27 16.56 2.84
N GLY A 11 -16.30 15.89 3.44
CA GLY A 11 -16.00 14.49 3.23
C GLY A 11 -17.05 13.63 3.92
N VAL A 12 -17.09 12.37 3.49
CA VAL A 12 -17.87 11.35 4.18
C VAL A 12 -17.26 11.17 5.58
N ARG A 13 -18.09 10.99 6.61
CA ARG A 13 -17.61 10.70 7.98
C ARG A 13 -16.58 9.58 7.93
N TYR A 14 -15.44 9.73 8.60
CA TYR A 14 -14.28 8.87 8.33
C TYR A 14 -14.52 7.37 8.46
N ASP A 15 -15.34 6.94 9.41
CA ASP A 15 -15.72 5.54 9.61
C ASP A 15 -16.64 5.01 8.50
N ASP A 16 -17.54 5.84 7.98
CA ASP A 16 -18.34 5.53 6.79
C ASP A 16 -17.46 5.45 5.54
N TYR A 17 -16.46 6.34 5.41
CA TYR A 17 -15.46 6.29 4.34
C TYR A 17 -14.62 5.01 4.38
N VAL A 18 -14.08 4.65 5.55
CA VAL A 18 -13.30 3.41 5.75
C VAL A 18 -14.16 2.18 5.44
N SER A 19 -15.39 2.14 5.93
CA SER A 19 -16.33 1.03 5.67
C SER A 19 -16.67 0.92 4.19
N ARG A 20 -16.83 2.05 3.49
CA ARG A 20 -17.05 2.08 2.03
C ARG A 20 -15.84 1.51 1.29
N MET A 21 -14.62 1.94 1.62
CA MET A 21 -13.40 1.43 0.98
C MET A 21 -13.26 -0.08 1.17
N ALA A 22 -13.41 -0.59 2.40
CA ALA A 22 -13.33 -2.03 2.69
C ALA A 22 -14.39 -2.83 1.91
N ARG A 23 -15.63 -2.33 1.82
CA ARG A 23 -16.70 -2.97 1.04
C ARG A 23 -16.38 -3.03 -0.45
N THR A 24 -15.93 -1.91 -1.02
CA THR A 24 -15.55 -1.84 -2.44
C THR A 24 -14.39 -2.79 -2.75
N ILE A 25 -13.40 -2.90 -1.87
CA ILE A 25 -12.32 -3.89 -2.01
C ILE A 25 -12.91 -5.32 -2.02
N GLY A 26 -13.81 -5.63 -1.11
CA GLY A 26 -14.50 -6.93 -1.08
C GLY A 26 -15.27 -7.23 -2.37
N GLU A 27 -15.97 -6.25 -2.93
CA GLU A 27 -16.68 -6.36 -4.20
C GLU A 27 -15.72 -6.61 -5.38
N CYS A 28 -14.57 -5.93 -5.41
CA CYS A 28 -13.54 -6.15 -6.44
C CYS A 28 -12.89 -7.55 -6.34
N LEU A 29 -12.72 -8.08 -5.13
CA LEU A 29 -12.08 -9.39 -4.93
C LEU A 29 -13.04 -10.58 -5.04
N ALA A 30 -14.35 -10.36 -4.87
CA ALA A 30 -15.35 -11.43 -4.85
C ALA A 30 -15.37 -12.32 -6.11
N PRO A 31 -15.21 -11.80 -7.34
CA PRO A 31 -15.18 -12.63 -8.55
C PRO A 31 -13.92 -13.51 -8.67
N HIS A 32 -12.92 -13.29 -7.83
CA HIS A 32 -11.59 -13.90 -7.97
C HIS A 32 -11.24 -14.88 -6.84
N LEU A 33 -12.14 -15.02 -5.86
CA LEU A 33 -11.94 -15.84 -4.69
C LEU A 33 -13.20 -16.64 -4.38
N GLU A 34 -13.05 -17.96 -4.30
CA GLU A 34 -14.12 -18.86 -3.91
C GLU A 34 -13.89 -19.37 -2.48
N ARG A 35 -14.96 -19.37 -1.67
CA ARG A 35 -14.89 -19.84 -0.29
C ARG A 35 -14.39 -21.29 -0.21
N GLY A 36 -13.39 -21.53 0.63
CA GLY A 36 -12.78 -22.85 0.83
C GLY A 36 -11.81 -23.30 -0.26
N LYS A 37 -11.74 -22.63 -1.43
CA LYS A 37 -10.73 -22.95 -2.45
C LYS A 37 -9.34 -22.47 -2.02
N PRO A 38 -8.27 -23.18 -2.42
CA PRO A 38 -6.91 -22.74 -2.14
C PRO A 38 -6.59 -21.41 -2.82
N TYR A 39 -5.74 -20.61 -2.20
CA TYR A 39 -5.16 -19.42 -2.82
C TYR A 39 -3.74 -19.17 -2.33
N ALA A 40 -2.98 -18.46 -3.16
CA ALA A 40 -1.62 -18.04 -2.87
C ALA A 40 -1.55 -16.52 -2.75
N VAL A 41 -0.66 -16.03 -1.90
CA VAL A 41 -0.27 -14.61 -1.86
C VAL A 41 1.22 -14.54 -2.14
N ALA A 42 1.61 -13.84 -3.20
CA ALA A 42 2.99 -13.66 -3.58
C ALA A 42 3.45 -12.23 -3.35
N ASP A 43 4.76 -12.04 -3.19
CA ASP A 43 5.42 -10.75 -2.99
C ASP A 43 5.13 -10.11 -1.61
N PHE A 44 5.15 -10.92 -0.54
CA PHE A 44 5.11 -10.40 0.84
C PHE A 44 6.26 -9.40 1.08
N PRO A 45 6.00 -8.21 1.66
CA PRO A 45 6.97 -7.14 1.74
C PRO A 45 7.85 -7.31 2.98
N ASN A 46 8.80 -8.25 2.91
CA ASN A 46 9.74 -8.54 3.99
C ASN A 46 10.84 -7.48 4.13
N TYR A 47 10.46 -6.20 4.26
CA TYR A 47 11.35 -5.05 4.40
C TYR A 47 10.69 -3.95 5.26
N ALA A 48 11.45 -2.90 5.62
CA ALA A 48 11.05 -1.93 6.65
C ALA A 48 10.13 -0.82 6.09
N ASN A 49 9.10 -1.21 5.32
CA ASN A 49 8.10 -0.27 4.82
C ASN A 49 6.76 -0.54 5.50
N ILE A 50 6.35 0.37 6.38
CA ILE A 50 5.10 0.30 7.14
C ILE A 50 3.89 0.28 6.19
N GLY A 51 3.93 1.06 5.11
CA GLY A 51 2.85 1.13 4.13
C GLY A 51 2.62 -0.19 3.41
N ASP A 52 3.68 -0.81 2.90
CA ASP A 52 3.55 -2.10 2.18
C ASP A 52 3.11 -3.22 3.13
N ASN A 53 3.53 -3.20 4.39
CA ASN A 53 3.05 -4.14 5.40
C ASN A 53 1.57 -3.90 5.75
N ALA A 54 1.09 -2.64 5.74
CA ALA A 54 -0.33 -2.34 5.89
C ALA A 54 -1.16 -2.84 4.70
N ILE A 55 -0.65 -2.71 3.46
CA ILE A 55 -1.27 -3.29 2.25
C ILE A 55 -1.44 -4.80 2.43
N TYR A 56 -0.39 -5.50 2.85
CA TYR A 56 -0.44 -6.94 3.12
C TYR A 56 -1.45 -7.30 4.18
N LEU A 57 -1.44 -6.65 5.35
CA LEU A 57 -2.36 -6.97 6.44
C LEU A 57 -3.82 -6.79 6.01
N GLY A 58 -4.14 -5.68 5.34
CA GLY A 58 -5.48 -5.45 4.83
C GLY A 58 -5.89 -6.48 3.75
N ALA A 59 -4.98 -6.82 2.84
CA ALA A 59 -5.24 -7.87 1.85
C ALA A 59 -5.48 -9.24 2.51
N ALA A 60 -4.64 -9.62 3.47
CA ALA A 60 -4.77 -10.88 4.22
C ALA A 60 -6.10 -10.93 4.99
N MET A 61 -6.45 -9.88 5.72
CA MET A 61 -7.72 -9.79 6.47
C MET A 61 -8.93 -9.98 5.54
N GLN A 62 -8.94 -9.32 4.38
CA GLN A 62 -10.04 -9.42 3.43
C GLN A 62 -10.12 -10.81 2.77
N LEU A 63 -8.99 -11.34 2.30
CA LEU A 63 -8.93 -12.65 1.64
C LEU A 63 -9.28 -13.77 2.62
N GLU A 64 -8.80 -13.73 3.86
CA GLU A 64 -9.13 -14.73 4.89
C GLU A 64 -10.60 -14.65 5.30
N SER A 65 -11.15 -13.45 5.45
CA SER A 65 -12.56 -13.22 5.74
C SER A 65 -13.47 -13.85 4.67
N MET A 66 -13.15 -13.62 3.40
CA MET A 66 -13.96 -14.08 2.26
C MET A 66 -13.77 -15.57 1.97
N SER A 67 -12.53 -16.08 2.04
CA SER A 67 -12.22 -17.49 1.77
C SER A 67 -12.55 -18.42 2.95
N GLY A 68 -12.56 -17.89 4.17
CA GLY A 68 -12.66 -18.66 5.41
C GLY A 68 -11.39 -19.43 5.78
N ARG A 69 -10.23 -19.11 5.17
CA ARG A 69 -8.95 -19.82 5.40
C ARG A 69 -7.73 -18.92 5.16
N ALA A 70 -6.62 -19.26 5.80
CA ALA A 70 -5.29 -18.71 5.51
C ALA A 70 -4.79 -19.14 4.11
N PRO A 71 -3.84 -18.42 3.50
CA PRO A 71 -3.27 -18.78 2.21
C PRO A 71 -2.56 -20.15 2.28
N ASP A 72 -2.68 -20.92 1.20
CA ASP A 72 -2.01 -22.22 1.04
C ASP A 72 -0.55 -22.06 0.62
N TYR A 73 -0.20 -20.90 0.06
CA TYR A 73 1.16 -20.53 -0.29
C TYR A 73 1.40 -19.04 -0.05
N LEU A 74 2.51 -18.71 0.59
CA LEU A 74 2.95 -17.34 0.86
C LEU A 74 4.45 -17.23 0.63
N CYS A 75 4.89 -16.26 -0.17
CA CYS A 75 6.30 -16.04 -0.44
C CYS A 75 6.71 -14.57 -0.49
N THR A 76 8.00 -14.34 -0.30
CA THR A 76 8.68 -13.05 -0.50
C THR A 76 9.48 -13.11 -1.79
N LEU A 77 10.00 -11.96 -2.24
CA LEU A 77 11.01 -11.89 -3.31
C LEU A 77 12.18 -12.88 -3.15
N ASN A 78 12.57 -13.18 -1.90
CA ASN A 78 13.74 -13.99 -1.62
C ASN A 78 13.39 -15.49 -1.49
N THR A 79 12.13 -15.84 -1.21
CA THR A 79 11.73 -17.22 -0.92
C THR A 79 10.98 -17.91 -2.06
N TYR A 80 10.51 -17.16 -3.07
CA TYR A 80 9.83 -17.71 -4.25
C TYR A 80 10.73 -18.66 -5.09
N ARG A 81 10.19 -19.82 -5.50
CA ARG A 81 10.93 -20.89 -6.24
C ARG A 81 10.12 -21.59 -7.35
N ARG A 82 9.12 -20.95 -7.95
CA ARG A 82 8.21 -21.56 -8.94
C ARG A 82 7.53 -22.85 -8.45
N ASP A 83 7.35 -23.01 -7.15
CA ASP A 83 6.82 -24.20 -6.49
C ASP A 83 5.37 -24.02 -5.99
N ILE A 84 4.70 -22.96 -6.44
CA ILE A 84 3.29 -22.70 -6.16
C ILE A 84 2.45 -23.90 -6.58
N ALA A 85 2.61 -24.42 -7.80
CA ALA A 85 1.84 -25.56 -8.29
C ALA A 85 2.08 -26.86 -7.49
N ALA A 86 3.24 -27.03 -6.86
CA ALA A 86 3.52 -28.18 -6.01
C ALA A 86 2.81 -28.08 -4.65
N SER A 87 2.71 -26.88 -4.09
CA SER A 87 2.05 -26.61 -2.81
C SER A 87 0.53 -26.40 -2.96
N MET A 88 0.13 -25.82 -4.10
CA MET A 88 -1.20 -25.37 -4.44
C MET A 88 -1.48 -25.66 -5.94
N PRO A 89 -1.86 -26.89 -6.30
CA PRO A 89 -2.05 -27.29 -7.70
C PRO A 89 -3.18 -26.54 -8.42
N THR A 90 -4.16 -26.05 -7.67
CA THR A 90 -5.31 -25.29 -8.19
C THR A 90 -5.58 -24.10 -7.27
N GLY A 91 -6.14 -23.02 -7.80
CA GLY A 91 -6.56 -21.87 -7.01
C GLY A 91 -6.12 -20.55 -7.65
N THR A 92 -6.40 -19.44 -6.96
CA THR A 92 -6.01 -18.11 -7.41
C THR A 92 -4.66 -17.72 -6.83
N ILE A 93 -3.79 -17.12 -7.64
CA ILE A 93 -2.54 -16.51 -7.19
C ILE A 93 -2.76 -15.00 -7.12
N PHE A 94 -2.70 -14.43 -5.92
CA PHE A 94 -2.75 -13.00 -5.70
C PHE A 94 -1.32 -12.45 -5.63
N LEU A 95 -1.01 -11.46 -6.46
CA LEU A 95 0.23 -10.69 -6.37
C LEU A 95 -0.04 -9.45 -5.52
N LEU A 96 0.78 -9.20 -4.50
CA LEU A 96 0.55 -8.07 -3.60
C LEU A 96 0.53 -6.72 -4.34
N GLY A 97 -0.31 -5.80 -3.83
CA GLY A 97 -0.49 -4.45 -4.37
C GLY A 97 0.65 -3.49 -4.00
N GLY A 98 0.41 -2.19 -4.18
CA GLY A 98 1.32 -1.12 -3.77
C GLY A 98 1.77 -0.19 -4.90
N GLY A 99 3.07 0.09 -4.99
CA GLY A 99 3.66 0.95 -6.02
C GLY A 99 4.93 0.40 -6.64
N ASN A 100 4.95 -0.90 -6.98
CA ASN A 100 6.12 -1.61 -7.48
C ASN A 100 5.97 -2.19 -8.91
N PHE A 101 4.91 -1.84 -9.62
CA PHE A 101 4.64 -2.33 -10.98
C PHE A 101 5.18 -1.36 -12.03
N GLY A 102 6.21 -1.80 -12.73
CA GLY A 102 6.99 -0.90 -13.58
C GLY A 102 8.46 -1.27 -13.74
N ASP A 103 9.24 -0.32 -14.22
CA ASP A 103 10.67 -0.47 -14.48
C ASP A 103 11.58 0.16 -13.41
N ILE A 104 11.03 0.74 -12.34
CA ILE A 104 11.79 1.20 -11.17
C ILE A 104 12.19 0.01 -10.28
N TRP A 105 11.24 -0.89 -9.98
CA TRP A 105 11.41 -1.96 -9.00
C TRP A 105 11.62 -3.32 -9.67
N LEU A 106 12.73 -3.43 -10.40
CA LEU A 106 12.99 -4.55 -11.33
C LEU A 106 12.87 -5.96 -10.72
N ARG A 107 13.22 -6.14 -9.44
CA ARG A 107 13.10 -7.46 -8.77
C ARG A 107 11.64 -7.88 -8.56
N HIS A 108 10.77 -6.95 -8.18
CA HIS A 108 9.33 -7.19 -8.05
C HIS A 108 8.70 -7.45 -9.41
N GLN A 109 9.06 -6.64 -10.40
CA GLN A 109 8.60 -6.83 -11.77
C GLN A 109 9.04 -8.18 -12.36
N ALA A 110 10.30 -8.59 -12.15
CA ALA A 110 10.81 -9.86 -12.63
C ALA A 110 10.09 -11.06 -11.98
N MET A 111 9.83 -11.02 -10.66
CA MET A 111 9.08 -12.08 -9.99
C MET A 111 7.63 -12.15 -10.49
N ARG A 112 6.97 -11.01 -10.69
CA ARG A 112 5.62 -10.93 -11.27
C ARG A 112 5.57 -11.57 -12.65
N GLU A 113 6.45 -11.14 -13.55
CA GLU A 113 6.56 -11.68 -14.91
C GLU A 113 6.85 -13.19 -14.89
N ASP A 114 7.68 -13.64 -13.95
CA ASP A 114 7.99 -15.06 -13.78
C ASP A 114 6.78 -15.89 -13.35
N ILE A 115 5.99 -15.39 -12.40
CA ILE A 115 4.76 -16.03 -11.92
C ILE A 115 3.74 -16.10 -13.06
N ILE A 116 3.53 -15.00 -13.79
CA ILE A 116 2.61 -14.95 -14.93
C ILE A 116 3.00 -16.00 -15.97
N ALA A 117 4.28 -16.05 -16.38
CA ALA A 117 4.74 -17.00 -17.38
C ALA A 117 4.75 -18.47 -16.89
N SER A 118 4.95 -18.71 -15.59
CA SER A 118 5.17 -20.06 -15.05
C SER A 118 3.88 -20.80 -14.67
N PHE A 119 2.75 -20.10 -14.49
CA PHE A 119 1.52 -20.69 -13.98
C PHE A 119 0.30 -20.43 -14.88
N PRO A 120 0.33 -20.80 -16.17
CA PRO A 120 -0.73 -20.47 -17.14
C PRO A 120 -2.08 -21.15 -16.83
N HIS A 121 -2.11 -22.13 -15.93
CA HIS A 121 -3.33 -22.83 -15.52
C HIS A 121 -3.96 -22.27 -14.24
N HIS A 122 -3.31 -21.29 -13.61
CA HIS A 122 -3.84 -20.59 -12.44
C HIS A 122 -4.43 -19.26 -12.88
N LYS A 123 -5.55 -18.88 -12.25
CA LYS A 123 -5.98 -17.49 -12.26
C LYS A 123 -4.95 -16.65 -11.51
N ILE A 124 -4.55 -15.53 -12.09
CA ILE A 124 -3.61 -14.59 -11.45
C ILE A 124 -4.29 -13.24 -11.33
N VAL A 125 -4.28 -12.69 -10.10
CA VAL A 125 -4.83 -11.36 -9.83
C VAL A 125 -3.74 -10.48 -9.24
N GLN A 126 -3.41 -9.41 -9.95
CA GLN A 126 -2.62 -8.32 -9.37
C GLN A 126 -3.54 -7.49 -8.47
N LEU A 127 -3.27 -7.47 -7.16
CA LEU A 127 -3.96 -6.62 -6.21
C LEU A 127 -3.67 -5.13 -6.48
N PRO A 128 -4.49 -4.20 -5.94
CA PRO A 128 -4.46 -2.77 -6.25
C PRO A 128 -3.06 -2.15 -6.28
N GLN A 129 -2.68 -1.65 -7.45
CA GLN A 129 -1.32 -1.23 -7.75
C GLN A 129 -1.30 0.13 -8.45
N SER A 130 -0.25 0.94 -8.20
CA SER A 130 0.08 2.09 -9.04
C SER A 130 1.12 1.68 -10.09
N LEU A 131 0.87 2.02 -11.36
CA LEU A 131 1.72 1.66 -12.49
C LEU A 131 2.67 2.81 -12.83
N HIS A 132 3.95 2.51 -13.03
CA HIS A 132 4.93 3.49 -13.46
C HIS A 132 5.97 2.90 -14.40
N PHE A 133 6.00 3.37 -15.64
CA PHE A 133 7.00 2.99 -16.62
C PHE A 133 7.72 4.24 -17.15
N THR A 134 9.05 4.20 -17.17
CA THR A 134 9.90 5.26 -17.72
C THR A 134 10.12 5.13 -19.23
N GLY A 135 9.98 3.93 -19.79
CA GLY A 135 10.25 3.65 -21.20
C GLY A 135 9.18 2.81 -21.89
N ARG A 136 9.06 2.97 -23.22
CA ARG A 136 8.12 2.19 -24.04
C ARG A 136 8.50 0.71 -24.14
N GLU A 137 9.80 0.40 -24.17
CA GLU A 137 10.30 -0.98 -24.26
C GLU A 137 9.89 -1.83 -23.04
N SER A 138 9.96 -1.27 -21.82
CA SER A 138 9.56 -1.96 -20.60
C SER A 138 8.06 -2.22 -20.55
N ILE A 139 7.24 -1.27 -21.03
CA ILE A 139 5.79 -1.46 -21.21
C ILE A 139 5.52 -2.59 -22.19
N GLU A 140 6.13 -2.56 -23.39
CA GLU A 140 5.90 -3.57 -24.42
C GLU A 140 6.37 -4.96 -24.00
N ARG A 141 7.45 -5.07 -23.20
CA ARG A 141 7.86 -6.36 -22.60
C ARG A 141 6.80 -6.88 -21.65
N CYS A 142 6.31 -6.04 -20.75
CA CYS A 142 5.28 -6.41 -19.78
C CYS A 142 3.97 -6.80 -20.48
N ALA A 143 3.57 -6.06 -21.51
CA ALA A 143 2.37 -6.31 -22.31
C ALA A 143 2.39 -7.73 -22.91
N ARG A 144 3.48 -8.10 -23.59
CA ARG A 144 3.63 -9.45 -24.18
C ARG A 144 3.47 -10.59 -23.17
N ILE A 145 3.93 -10.39 -21.94
CA ILE A 145 3.85 -11.40 -20.88
C ILE A 145 2.42 -11.51 -20.35
N ILE A 146 1.74 -10.38 -20.17
CA ILE A 146 0.34 -10.34 -19.76
C ILE A 146 -0.58 -10.93 -20.83
N GLU A 147 -0.41 -10.51 -22.09
CA GLU A 147 -1.16 -11.00 -23.27
C GLU A 147 -1.05 -12.52 -23.44
N ALA A 148 0.09 -13.11 -23.06
CA ALA A 148 0.31 -14.55 -23.16
C ALA A 148 -0.41 -15.36 -22.07
N HIS A 149 -0.93 -14.72 -21.01
CA HIS A 149 -1.55 -15.41 -19.88
C HIS A 149 -3.08 -15.43 -20.01
N PRO A 150 -3.72 -16.61 -19.94
CA PRO A 150 -5.13 -16.75 -20.31
C PRO A 150 -6.14 -16.21 -19.29
N ASP A 151 -5.75 -16.03 -18.01
CA ASP A 151 -6.63 -15.56 -16.95
C ASP A 151 -5.85 -14.67 -15.95
N PHE A 152 -5.54 -13.46 -16.41
CA PHE A 152 -4.88 -12.41 -15.61
C PHE A 152 -5.84 -11.23 -15.42
N THR A 153 -6.05 -10.83 -14.17
CA THR A 153 -6.80 -9.62 -13.83
C THR A 153 -5.88 -8.61 -13.14
N LEU A 154 -5.91 -7.37 -13.60
CA LEU A 154 -5.09 -6.26 -13.10
C LEU A 154 -5.95 -5.24 -12.33
N LEU A 155 -5.83 -5.25 -11.00
CA LEU A 155 -6.43 -4.23 -10.17
C LEU A 155 -5.45 -3.08 -9.95
N VAL A 156 -5.93 -1.86 -10.16
CA VAL A 156 -5.15 -0.63 -9.97
C VAL A 156 -5.84 0.30 -8.98
N ARG A 157 -5.07 1.14 -8.29
CA ARG A 157 -5.62 1.99 -7.21
C ARG A 157 -5.82 3.45 -7.58
N ASP A 158 -5.56 3.83 -8.83
CA ASP A 158 -5.71 5.18 -9.35
C ASP A 158 -6.05 5.20 -10.85
N GLU A 159 -6.76 6.24 -11.30
CA GLU A 159 -7.25 6.35 -12.68
C GLU A 159 -6.13 6.41 -13.73
N PRO A 160 -5.01 7.15 -13.53
CA PRO A 160 -3.92 7.14 -14.52
C PRO A 160 -3.31 5.75 -14.72
N SER A 161 -3.25 4.94 -13.66
CA SER A 161 -2.82 3.54 -13.77
C SER A 161 -3.81 2.70 -14.57
N LEU A 162 -5.12 2.94 -14.44
CA LEU A 162 -6.16 2.25 -15.22
C LEU A 162 -6.08 2.64 -16.70
N GLU A 163 -5.90 3.92 -17.00
CA GLU A 163 -5.70 4.40 -18.37
C GLU A 163 -4.46 3.77 -19.03
N LEU A 164 -3.35 3.67 -18.28
CA LEU A 164 -2.14 3.01 -18.76
C LEU A 164 -2.41 1.52 -19.02
N ALA A 165 -3.05 0.82 -18.08
CA ALA A 165 -3.38 -0.59 -18.22
C ALA A 165 -4.24 -0.85 -19.47
N ARG A 166 -5.35 -0.11 -19.62
CA ARG A 166 -6.27 -0.24 -20.77
C ARG A 166 -5.63 0.12 -22.11
N ARG A 167 -4.61 0.98 -22.10
CA ARG A 167 -3.90 1.38 -23.32
C ARG A 167 -2.91 0.32 -23.80
N TYR A 168 -2.27 -0.40 -22.88
CA TYR A 168 -1.09 -1.20 -23.20
C TYR A 168 -1.20 -2.69 -22.88
N PHE A 169 -2.13 -3.11 -22.04
CA PHE A 169 -2.23 -4.51 -21.58
C PHE A 169 -3.57 -5.12 -21.97
N ASP A 170 -3.54 -6.21 -22.75
CA ASP A 170 -4.73 -7.00 -23.06
C ASP A 170 -5.07 -7.93 -21.89
N CYS A 171 -5.75 -7.38 -20.89
CA CYS A 171 -6.24 -8.12 -19.74
C CYS A 171 -7.45 -7.41 -19.11
N GLU A 172 -8.19 -8.14 -18.27
CA GLU A 172 -9.21 -7.51 -17.44
C GLU A 172 -8.54 -6.52 -16.49
N SER A 173 -8.96 -5.26 -16.52
CA SER A 173 -8.41 -4.21 -15.66
C SER A 173 -9.51 -3.35 -15.04
N ALA A 174 -9.38 -3.12 -13.74
CA ALA A 174 -10.36 -2.36 -12.96
C ALA A 174 -9.70 -1.58 -11.82
N THR A 175 -10.34 -0.49 -11.43
CA THR A 175 -9.98 0.25 -10.22
C THR A 175 -10.46 -0.50 -8.98
N CYS A 176 -9.59 -0.61 -7.97
CA CYS A 176 -9.92 -1.13 -6.65
C CYS A 176 -9.12 -0.32 -5.59
N PRO A 177 -9.73 0.06 -4.45
CA PRO A 177 -9.04 0.85 -3.45
C PRO A 177 -7.84 0.10 -2.86
N ASP A 178 -6.87 0.85 -2.32
CA ASP A 178 -5.74 0.28 -1.58
C ASP A 178 -6.20 -0.68 -0.45
N THR A 179 -5.66 -1.90 -0.44
CA THR A 179 -6.11 -2.95 0.48
C THR A 179 -5.86 -2.63 1.94
N ALA A 180 -4.99 -1.66 2.27
CA ALA A 180 -4.78 -1.23 3.66
C ALA A 180 -6.07 -0.74 4.34
N PHE A 181 -7.08 -0.28 3.59
CA PHE A 181 -8.39 0.08 4.17
C PHE A 181 -9.14 -1.10 4.80
N CYS A 182 -8.85 -2.34 4.39
CA CYS A 182 -9.45 -3.54 4.99
C CYS A 182 -8.96 -3.82 6.42
N ILE A 183 -7.94 -3.09 6.91
CA ILE A 183 -7.58 -3.09 8.35
C ILE A 183 -8.74 -2.56 9.21
N GLY A 184 -9.51 -1.62 8.67
CA GLY A 184 -10.60 -0.97 9.38
C GLY A 184 -10.13 0.08 10.42
N PRO A 185 -11.08 0.68 11.16
CA PRO A 185 -10.76 1.72 12.13
C PRO A 185 -9.80 1.21 13.22
N LEU A 186 -8.72 1.97 13.44
CA LEU A 186 -7.69 1.67 14.42
C LEU A 186 -7.93 2.46 15.71
N ARG A 187 -7.60 1.84 16.84
CA ARG A 187 -7.72 2.50 18.15
C ARG A 187 -6.57 3.48 18.36
N ARG A 188 -6.91 4.61 18.97
CA ARG A 188 -5.97 5.65 19.36
C ARG A 188 -6.06 5.89 20.87
N PRO A 189 -4.93 6.10 21.57
CA PRO A 189 -4.93 6.51 22.98
C PRO A 189 -5.58 7.89 23.16
N ASP A 190 -6.27 8.11 24.28
CA ASP A 190 -7.03 9.33 24.58
C ASP A 190 -6.16 10.58 24.74
N ARG A 191 -4.88 10.42 25.07
CA ARG A 191 -3.93 11.53 25.27
C ARG A 191 -2.88 11.56 24.18
N THR A 192 -2.83 12.68 23.46
CA THR A 192 -1.76 13.04 22.54
C THR A 192 -0.63 13.76 23.25
N ALA A 193 0.59 13.53 22.77
CA ALA A 193 1.78 14.20 23.30
C ALA A 193 2.16 15.44 22.48
N ILE A 194 1.71 15.53 21.22
CA ILE A 194 2.18 16.54 20.27
C ILE A 194 1.02 17.11 19.44
N ARG A 195 0.93 18.44 19.38
CA ARG A 195 -0.12 19.15 18.62
C ARG A 195 -0.11 18.82 17.12
N ALA A 196 1.05 18.75 16.49
CA ALA A 196 1.18 18.38 15.09
C ALA A 196 2.47 17.59 14.81
N LEU A 197 2.43 16.73 13.80
CA LEU A 197 3.57 15.96 13.29
C LEU A 197 3.59 16.08 11.77
N ALA A 198 4.77 16.31 11.20
CA ALA A 198 4.98 16.18 9.76
C ALA A 198 5.67 14.85 9.45
N LEU A 199 4.92 13.91 8.87
CA LEU A 199 5.45 12.64 8.35
C LEU A 199 5.80 12.82 6.88
N LEU A 200 7.06 13.16 6.61
CA LEU A 200 7.55 13.52 5.29
C LEU A 200 8.65 12.56 4.83
N ARG A 201 8.78 12.36 3.52
CA ARG A 201 9.89 11.57 2.99
C ARG A 201 11.22 12.29 3.15
N ASP A 202 12.27 11.52 3.43
CA ASP A 202 13.65 12.04 3.45
C ASP A 202 14.34 12.01 2.07
N ASP A 203 13.75 11.36 1.07
CA ASP A 203 14.33 11.15 -0.25
C ASP A 203 13.81 12.13 -1.33
N ARG A 204 14.26 11.93 -2.56
CA ARG A 204 13.89 12.75 -3.73
C ARG A 204 12.40 12.69 -4.09
N GLU A 205 11.61 11.80 -3.47
CA GLU A 205 10.16 11.75 -3.66
C GLU A 205 9.41 12.71 -2.71
N SER A 206 10.09 13.41 -1.80
CA SER A 206 9.40 14.35 -0.90
C SER A 206 8.71 15.47 -1.68
N ALA A 207 7.47 15.77 -1.28
CA ALA A 207 6.69 16.89 -1.79
C ALA A 207 7.27 18.25 -1.35
N LEU A 208 7.97 18.26 -0.21
CA LEU A 208 8.40 19.47 0.46
C LEU A 208 9.93 19.58 0.42
N ALA A 209 10.41 20.36 -0.55
CA ALA A 209 11.81 20.75 -0.66
C ALA A 209 11.99 22.24 -0.34
N GLY A 210 13.18 22.63 0.11
CA GLY A 210 13.53 24.03 0.35
C GLY A 210 12.83 24.66 1.56
N ASP A 211 12.44 25.92 1.41
CA ASP A 211 12.06 26.82 2.52
C ASP A 211 10.84 26.33 3.33
N ILE A 212 9.91 25.61 2.72
CA ILE A 212 8.70 25.12 3.39
C ILE A 212 9.00 23.97 4.33
N ARG A 213 9.90 23.07 3.96
CA ARG A 213 10.34 22.03 4.89
C ARG A 213 11.01 22.68 6.11
N GLY A 214 11.75 23.77 5.90
CA GLY A 214 12.28 24.62 6.97
C GLY A 214 11.18 25.21 7.86
N ALA A 215 10.18 25.86 7.27
CA ALA A 215 9.05 26.45 8.01
C ALA A 215 8.27 25.41 8.83
N VAL A 216 7.99 24.25 8.24
CA VAL A 216 7.35 23.12 8.93
C VAL A 216 8.25 22.61 10.07
N ALA A 217 9.55 22.44 9.83
CA ALA A 217 10.50 21.96 10.85
C ALA A 217 10.69 22.93 12.03
N MET A 218 10.51 24.23 11.82
CA MET A 218 10.51 25.21 12.92
C MET A 218 9.26 25.11 13.80
N SER A 219 8.16 24.57 13.28
CA SER A 219 6.85 24.63 13.94
C SER A 219 6.39 23.30 14.50
N MET A 220 6.88 22.18 13.96
CA MET A 220 6.55 20.83 14.42
C MET A 220 7.68 19.83 14.12
N PRO A 221 7.72 18.68 14.81
CA PRO A 221 8.64 17.61 14.47
C PRO A 221 8.41 17.12 13.03
N VAL A 222 9.48 17.02 12.26
CA VAL A 222 9.51 16.37 10.94
C VAL A 222 10.18 15.01 11.09
N GLU A 223 9.46 13.95 10.75
CA GLU A 223 9.94 12.58 10.86
C GLU A 223 9.63 11.79 9.57
N ASP A 224 10.45 10.79 9.27
CA ASP A 224 10.06 9.68 8.40
C ASP A 224 9.67 8.46 9.27
N TRP A 225 9.20 7.39 8.65
CA TRP A 225 8.87 6.13 9.32
C TRP A 225 10.06 5.60 10.13
N LYS A 226 9.86 5.49 11.43
CA LYS A 226 10.88 4.92 12.32
C LYS A 226 11.01 3.43 12.06
N LYS A 227 12.20 2.99 11.68
CA LYS A 227 12.50 1.56 11.53
C LYS A 227 12.61 0.92 12.92
N PRO A 228 11.86 -0.15 13.22
CA PRO A 228 12.04 -0.87 14.47
C PRO A 228 13.45 -1.47 14.53
N ALA A 229 14.11 -1.37 15.68
CA ALA A 229 15.48 -1.88 15.88
C ALA A 229 15.65 -3.38 15.58
N ARG A 230 14.56 -4.16 15.57
CA ARG A 230 14.55 -5.61 15.33
C ARG A 230 14.39 -6.03 13.87
N HIS A 231 14.30 -5.08 12.94
CA HIS A 231 13.99 -5.39 11.54
C HIS A 231 15.16 -6.07 10.78
N ASP A 232 16.41 -5.94 11.26
CA ASP A 232 17.60 -6.56 10.67
C ASP A 232 18.14 -7.76 11.50
N ALA A 233 17.26 -8.58 12.07
CA ALA A 233 17.71 -9.70 12.88
C ALA A 233 18.45 -10.75 12.01
N PRO A 234 19.67 -11.19 12.40
CA PRO A 234 20.38 -12.32 11.75
C PRO A 234 19.53 -13.59 11.62
N PHE A 235 18.54 -13.73 12.51
CA PHE A 235 17.53 -14.78 12.53
C PHE A 235 16.68 -14.80 11.26
N ASP A 236 16.37 -13.65 10.65
CA ASP A 236 15.55 -13.58 9.44
C ASP A 236 16.26 -14.15 8.23
N ARG A 237 17.56 -13.86 8.10
CA ARG A 237 18.41 -14.44 7.04
C ARG A 237 18.58 -15.95 7.23
N LEU A 238 18.60 -16.41 8.48
CA LEU A 238 18.68 -17.83 8.80
C LEU A 238 17.36 -18.54 8.48
N LEU A 239 16.22 -17.96 8.86
CA LEU A 239 14.88 -18.43 8.52
C LEU A 239 14.68 -18.46 7.01
N GLU A 240 15.01 -17.40 6.27
CA GLU A 240 14.93 -17.39 4.81
C GLU A 240 15.78 -18.51 4.18
N ARG A 241 16.99 -18.76 4.70
CA ARG A 241 17.86 -19.86 4.22
C ARG A 241 17.32 -21.24 4.55
N LEU A 242 16.72 -21.42 5.73
CA LEU A 242 16.07 -22.66 6.14
C LEU A 242 14.82 -22.91 5.30
N PHE A 243 13.97 -21.91 5.11
CA PHE A 243 12.77 -21.98 4.27
C PHE A 243 13.13 -22.28 2.81
N LYS A 244 14.18 -21.69 2.25
CA LYS A 244 14.69 -22.03 0.90
C LYS A 244 14.99 -23.52 0.70
N ARG A 245 15.26 -24.29 1.78
CA ARG A 245 15.51 -25.73 1.76
C ARG A 245 14.29 -26.57 2.16
N LEU A 246 13.41 -26.03 3.00
CA LEU A 246 12.31 -26.77 3.64
C LEU A 246 10.96 -26.61 2.95
N VAL A 247 10.76 -25.57 2.12
CA VAL A 247 9.47 -25.22 1.48
C VAL A 247 8.92 -26.31 0.52
N MET A 248 9.67 -27.37 0.25
CA MET A 248 9.16 -28.58 -0.41
C MET A 248 8.09 -29.36 0.38
N LEU A 249 7.67 -28.96 1.60
CA LEU A 249 6.81 -29.81 2.45
C LEU A 249 5.67 -29.10 3.21
N ARG A 250 4.46 -29.65 3.01
CA ARG A 250 3.21 -29.63 3.81
C ARG A 250 2.52 -28.27 4.07
N PRO A 251 1.21 -28.13 3.77
CA PRO A 251 0.39 -26.93 4.04
C PRO A 251 0.49 -26.37 5.47
N VAL A 252 0.72 -27.23 6.47
CA VAL A 252 0.90 -26.84 7.88
C VAL A 252 2.09 -25.88 8.07
N MET A 253 3.17 -26.06 7.31
CA MET A 253 4.34 -25.19 7.42
C MET A 253 4.09 -23.83 6.75
N MET A 254 3.38 -23.79 5.63
CA MET A 254 2.97 -22.54 4.98
C MET A 254 2.10 -21.69 5.89
N ARG A 255 1.18 -22.31 6.63
CA ARG A 255 0.39 -21.62 7.65
C ARG A 255 1.26 -20.96 8.71
N LYS A 256 2.25 -21.68 9.26
CA LYS A 256 3.19 -21.10 10.25
C LYS A 256 4.04 -19.97 9.68
N ILE A 257 4.44 -20.08 8.42
CA ILE A 257 5.16 -18.99 7.72
C ILE A 257 4.25 -17.76 7.62
N GLY A 258 2.98 -17.96 7.26
CA GLY A 258 1.94 -16.94 7.27
C GLY A 258 1.81 -16.23 8.62
N GLU A 259 1.70 -16.99 9.70
CA GLU A 259 1.64 -16.45 11.07
C GLU A 259 2.88 -15.58 11.39
N ILE A 260 4.09 -16.05 11.07
CA ILE A 260 5.33 -15.29 11.29
C ILE A 260 5.36 -13.99 10.48
N TYR A 261 4.96 -14.03 9.22
CA TYR A 261 4.93 -12.86 8.35
C TYR A 261 3.87 -11.85 8.77
N SER A 262 2.69 -12.31 9.19
CA SER A 262 1.65 -11.47 9.76
C SER A 262 2.09 -10.83 11.08
N ASP A 263 2.74 -11.56 11.99
CA ASP A 263 3.29 -10.99 13.23
C ASP A 263 4.33 -9.90 12.95
N ARG A 264 5.19 -10.12 11.93
CA ARG A 264 6.17 -9.12 11.51
C ARG A 264 5.50 -7.87 10.94
N ALA A 265 4.51 -8.06 10.06
CA ALA A 265 3.77 -6.96 9.47
C ALA A 265 3.01 -6.16 10.53
N ASN A 266 2.39 -6.83 11.51
CA ASN A 266 1.74 -6.22 12.66
C ASN A 266 2.75 -5.41 13.49
N THR A 267 3.93 -5.97 13.78
CA THR A 267 4.98 -5.24 14.53
C THR A 267 5.39 -3.94 13.83
N LEU A 268 5.48 -3.94 12.49
CA LEU A 268 5.80 -2.75 11.71
C LEU A 268 4.64 -1.75 11.70
N LEU A 269 3.41 -2.23 11.51
CA LEU A 269 2.22 -1.39 11.55
C LEU A 269 2.03 -0.76 12.93
N ASP A 270 2.19 -1.52 14.01
CA ASP A 270 2.12 -1.04 15.39
C ASP A 270 3.14 0.05 15.69
N ALA A 271 4.36 -0.07 15.14
CA ALA A 271 5.37 0.99 15.25
C ALA A 271 4.91 2.28 14.54
N GLY A 272 4.31 2.16 13.35
CA GLY A 272 3.72 3.29 12.62
C GLY A 272 2.53 3.90 13.35
N ILE A 273 1.63 3.06 13.87
CA ILE A 273 0.50 3.47 14.70
C ILE A 273 1.01 4.23 15.92
N ALA A 274 1.96 3.69 16.67
CA ALA A 274 2.52 4.35 17.84
C ALA A 274 3.18 5.70 17.49
N GLN A 275 3.82 5.80 16.33
CA GLN A 275 4.42 7.04 15.84
C GLN A 275 3.36 8.11 15.52
N LEU A 276 2.24 7.74 14.89
CA LEU A 276 1.18 8.68 14.53
C LEU A 276 0.21 8.98 15.67
N ALA A 277 -0.11 7.99 16.50
CA ALA A 277 -1.08 8.08 17.59
C ALA A 277 -0.74 9.18 18.62
N ARG A 278 0.54 9.57 18.73
CA ARG A 278 1.01 10.62 19.62
C ARG A 278 0.61 12.03 19.18
N THR A 279 0.11 12.22 17.95
CA THR A 279 -0.17 13.55 17.38
C THR A 279 -1.66 13.85 17.27
N GLU A 280 -2.06 15.12 17.38
CA GLU A 280 -3.43 15.62 17.14
C GLU A 280 -3.73 15.88 15.67
N ARG A 281 -2.73 16.33 14.91
CA ARG A 281 -2.81 16.65 13.49
C ARG A 281 -1.60 16.10 12.76
N LEU A 282 -1.82 15.48 11.59
CA LEU A 282 -0.74 15.00 10.74
C LEU A 282 -0.59 15.87 9.48
N VAL A 283 0.64 16.18 9.10
CA VAL A 283 0.98 16.67 7.75
C VAL A 283 1.76 15.57 7.06
N THR A 284 1.40 15.16 5.84
CA THR A 284 2.12 14.06 5.17
C THR A 284 2.15 14.15 3.65
N ASP A 285 3.25 13.69 3.06
CA ASP A 285 3.41 13.46 1.61
C ASP A 285 3.45 11.96 1.26
N ARG A 286 3.12 11.10 2.24
CA ARG A 286 3.05 9.65 2.08
C ARG A 286 1.60 9.19 1.95
N LEU A 287 1.29 8.46 0.87
CA LEU A 287 -0.04 7.85 0.68
C LEU A 287 -0.45 6.98 1.88
N HIS A 288 0.46 6.17 2.43
CA HIS A 288 0.14 5.38 3.62
C HIS A 288 0.12 6.19 4.92
N GLY A 289 0.75 7.37 4.94
CA GLY A 289 0.53 8.34 6.02
C GLY A 289 -0.94 8.82 6.02
N PHE A 290 -1.46 9.15 4.84
CA PHE A 290 -2.87 9.48 4.62
C PHE A 290 -3.82 8.34 5.03
N ILE A 291 -3.59 7.12 4.52
CA ILE A 291 -4.47 5.97 4.82
C ILE A 291 -4.45 5.66 6.32
N ILE A 292 -3.27 5.47 6.93
CA ILE A 292 -3.16 5.08 8.34
C ILE A 292 -3.71 6.19 9.27
N ALA A 293 -3.49 7.47 8.94
CA ALA A 293 -4.09 8.57 9.69
C ALA A 293 -5.63 8.57 9.62
N THR A 294 -6.19 8.26 8.44
CA THR A 294 -7.63 8.08 8.27
C THR A 294 -8.15 6.93 9.14
N LEU A 295 -7.47 5.78 9.15
CA LEU A 295 -7.84 4.63 9.97
C LEU A 295 -7.78 4.96 11.48
N LEU A 296 -6.82 5.79 11.92
CA LEU A 296 -6.66 6.23 13.31
C LEU A 296 -7.60 7.37 13.73
N GLY A 297 -8.42 7.89 12.81
CA GLY A 297 -9.24 9.07 13.10
C GLY A 297 -8.41 10.33 13.39
N ILE A 298 -7.21 10.44 12.80
CA ILE A 298 -6.34 11.61 12.96
C ILE A 298 -6.65 12.58 11.82
N PRO A 299 -7.08 13.81 12.11
CA PRO A 299 -7.21 14.86 11.11
C PRO A 299 -5.85 15.19 10.48
N HIS A 300 -5.80 15.29 9.16
CA HIS A 300 -4.53 15.36 8.44
C HIS A 300 -4.57 16.21 7.17
N ILE A 301 -3.44 16.85 6.89
CA ILE A 301 -3.18 17.62 5.68
C ILE A 301 -2.26 16.80 4.79
N VAL A 302 -2.68 16.54 3.56
CA VAL A 302 -1.86 15.85 2.57
C VAL A 302 -1.21 16.85 1.63
N ALA A 303 0.11 16.80 1.54
CA ALA A 303 0.89 17.53 0.55
C ALA A 303 1.18 16.57 -0.62
N ASP A 304 0.78 16.95 -1.82
CA ASP A 304 0.97 16.07 -2.97
C ASP A 304 2.43 16.06 -3.43
N ASN A 305 2.95 14.88 -3.78
CA ASN A 305 4.34 14.74 -4.21
C ASN A 305 4.50 15.03 -5.71
N ALA A 306 5.77 15.09 -6.18
CA ALA A 306 6.10 15.38 -7.58
C ALA A 306 5.41 14.46 -8.61
N TYR A 307 4.95 13.28 -8.19
CA TYR A 307 4.27 12.31 -9.04
C TYR A 307 2.74 12.33 -8.91
N GLY A 308 2.18 13.18 -8.06
CA GLY A 308 0.75 13.28 -7.81
C GLY A 308 0.14 12.04 -7.14
N LYS A 309 0.92 11.22 -6.41
CA LYS A 309 0.43 9.90 -5.95
C LYS A 309 -0.79 10.02 -5.04
N ILE A 310 -0.87 11.05 -4.21
CA ILE A 310 -1.97 11.20 -3.25
C ILE A 310 -3.18 11.82 -3.94
N SER A 311 -2.99 12.88 -4.74
CA SER A 311 -4.11 13.48 -5.48
C SER A 311 -4.77 12.49 -6.42
N ARG A 312 -3.99 11.69 -7.18
CA ARG A 312 -4.55 10.65 -8.07
C ARG A 312 -5.40 9.62 -7.33
N TYR A 313 -5.01 9.25 -6.11
CA TYR A 313 -5.80 8.35 -5.29
C TYR A 313 -7.09 9.02 -4.79
N ILE A 314 -6.99 10.25 -4.27
CA ILE A 314 -8.15 11.02 -3.78
C ILE A 314 -9.12 11.34 -4.93
N ASP A 315 -8.63 11.66 -6.11
CA ASP A 315 -9.48 11.93 -7.30
C ASP A 315 -10.28 10.68 -7.69
N CYS A 316 -9.73 9.48 -7.49
CA CYS A 316 -10.40 8.21 -7.79
C CYS A 316 -11.39 7.78 -6.68
N TRP A 317 -11.03 7.95 -5.41
CA TRP A 317 -11.77 7.36 -4.28
C TRP A 317 -12.44 8.36 -3.33
N GLY A 318 -12.19 9.65 -3.52
CA GLY A 318 -12.53 10.71 -2.57
C GLY A 318 -11.65 10.68 -1.31
N CYS A 319 -12.11 11.36 -0.27
CA CYS A 319 -11.49 11.37 1.05
C CYS A 319 -12.55 11.51 2.16
N SER A 320 -12.11 11.37 3.42
CA SER A 320 -12.96 11.58 4.59
C SER A 320 -13.01 13.04 5.02
N ASP A 321 -13.91 13.34 5.96
CA ASP A 321 -14.00 14.61 6.69
C ASP A 321 -12.74 14.99 7.51
N LEU A 322 -11.79 14.06 7.64
CA LEU A 322 -10.50 14.28 8.31
C LEU A 322 -9.42 14.86 7.38
N THR A 323 -9.63 14.82 6.06
CA THR A 323 -8.59 15.10 5.06
C THR A 323 -8.68 16.52 4.52
N ALA A 324 -7.57 17.26 4.61
CA ALA A 324 -7.36 18.50 3.85
C ALA A 324 -6.30 18.25 2.77
N LEU A 325 -6.62 18.56 1.51
CA LEU A 325 -5.68 18.45 0.40
C LEU A 325 -4.98 19.80 0.16
N ALA A 326 -3.64 19.80 0.27
CA ALA A 326 -2.79 20.90 -0.14
C ALA A 326 -2.15 20.55 -1.51
N PRO A 327 -2.68 21.06 -2.62
CA PRO A 327 -2.19 20.73 -3.97
C PRO A 327 -0.81 21.34 -4.26
N ASP A 328 -0.45 22.38 -3.53
CA ASP A 328 0.82 23.06 -3.64
C ASP A 328 1.28 23.58 -2.27
N VAL A 329 2.52 24.03 -2.29
CA VAL A 329 3.27 24.61 -1.18
C VAL A 329 2.56 25.82 -0.55
N GLU A 330 1.97 26.69 -1.38
CA GLU A 330 1.33 27.93 -0.93
C GLU A 330 0.02 27.62 -0.19
N SER A 331 -0.73 26.65 -0.73
CA SER A 331 -1.92 26.10 -0.10
C SER A 331 -1.58 25.42 1.23
N LEU A 332 -0.50 24.65 1.29
CA LEU A 332 -0.03 24.04 2.53
C LEU A 332 0.30 25.11 3.57
N HIS A 333 1.09 26.13 3.21
CA HIS A 333 1.43 27.23 4.10
C HIS A 333 0.16 27.91 4.65
N SER A 334 -0.76 28.27 3.76
CA SER A 334 -2.04 28.89 4.12
C SER A 334 -2.86 28.00 5.06
N PHE A 335 -2.86 26.68 4.87
CA PHE A 335 -3.53 25.75 5.78
C PHE A 335 -2.88 25.74 7.16
N LEU A 336 -1.56 25.66 7.22
CA LEU A 336 -0.84 25.62 8.49
C LEU A 336 -0.98 26.93 9.24
N GLU A 337 -0.99 28.09 8.57
CA GLU A 337 -1.28 29.39 9.20
C GLU A 337 -2.70 29.45 9.77
N ARG A 338 -3.71 29.05 8.99
CA ARG A 338 -5.12 29.05 9.45
C ARG A 338 -5.35 28.15 10.66
N GLU A 339 -4.69 27.00 10.72
CA GLU A 339 -4.75 26.08 11.88
C GLU A 339 -3.84 26.54 13.05
N GLY A 340 -3.14 27.68 12.91
CA GLY A 340 -2.21 28.21 13.90
C GLY A 340 -1.01 27.27 14.16
N LEU A 341 -0.62 26.49 13.15
CA LEU A 341 0.47 25.53 13.16
C LEU A 341 1.79 26.11 12.64
N LEU A 342 1.79 27.34 12.13
CA LEU A 342 3.00 28.13 11.85
C LEU A 342 3.10 29.32 12.82
N PRO A 343 4.32 29.80 13.13
CA PRO A 343 4.48 31.06 13.84
C PRO A 343 3.88 32.22 13.02
N PRO A 344 3.33 33.25 13.68
CA PRO A 344 2.87 34.45 12.97
C PRO A 344 4.03 35.08 12.17
N PRO A 345 3.76 35.70 11.01
CA PRO A 345 4.79 36.43 10.27
C PRO A 345 5.39 37.51 11.19
N LEU A 346 6.74 37.55 11.22
CA LEU A 346 7.54 38.46 12.05
C LEU A 346 7.34 39.93 11.68
#